data_AF-A0A357G1D5-F1
#
_entry.id   AF-A0A357G1D5-F1
#
_cell.length_a   1.000
_cell.length_b   1.000
_cell.length_c   1.000
_cell.angle_alpha   90.00
_cell.angle_beta   90.00
_cell.angle_gamma   90.00
#
_symmetry.space_group_name_H-M   'P 1'
#
loop_
_entity.id
_entity.type
_entity.pdbx_description
1 polymer ?
#
loop_
_entity_poly.entity_id
_entity_poly.type
_entity_poly.pdbx_seq_one_letter_code
_entity_poly.pdbx_strand_id
1 'polypeptide(L)' 'MANIVKKEKGYLTGKLLLAMPAMGDPRFHRAVIFICAHDENGAMGLVINHILPGFEFGKLLSQLNIVSDIEVDLKKVS' A
#
# COMPACT_ATOMS: atom_id res chain seq x y z
N MET A 1 -11.91 -18.29 -24.10
CA MET A 1 -10.83 -17.84 -24.99
C MET A 1 -9.92 -16.93 -24.18
N ALA A 2 -8.72 -17.39 -23.85
CA ALA A 2 -7.80 -16.70 -22.95
C ALA A 2 -7.36 -15.35 -23.55
N ASN A 3 -7.62 -14.25 -22.85
CA ASN A 3 -6.97 -12.98 -23.17
C ASN A 3 -5.55 -13.04 -22.62
N ILE A 4 -4.62 -13.28 -23.54
CA ILE A 4 -3.19 -13.21 -23.35
C ILE A 4 -2.88 -11.84 -22.76
N VAL A 5 -2.30 -11.85 -21.55
CA VAL A 5 -1.72 -10.69 -20.87
C VAL A 5 -0.83 -9.95 -21.87
N LYS A 6 -1.32 -8.83 -22.41
CA LYS A 6 -0.52 -7.92 -23.22
C LYS A 6 0.58 -7.37 -22.31
N LYS A 7 1.83 -7.69 -22.65
CA LYS A 7 3.02 -7.21 -21.96
C LYS A 7 3.24 -5.74 -22.33
N GLU A 8 2.82 -4.81 -21.48
CA GLU A 8 3.11 -3.38 -21.63
C GLU A 8 4.54 -3.09 -21.13
N LYS A 9 5.42 -2.68 -22.05
CA LYS A 9 6.74 -2.10 -21.72
C LYS A 9 6.51 -0.68 -21.17
N GLY A 10 6.60 -0.48 -19.86
CA GLY A 10 6.73 0.87 -19.29
C GLY A 10 6.07 1.14 -17.93
N TYR A 11 5.08 0.35 -17.52
CA TYR A 11 4.33 0.61 -16.29
C TYR A 11 4.76 -0.27 -15.11
N LEU A 12 4.54 0.25 -13.89
CA LEU A 12 5.03 -0.32 -12.64
C LEU A 12 3.89 -0.90 -11.78
N THR A 13 2.68 -1.01 -12.32
CA THR A 13 1.54 -1.63 -11.64
C THR A 13 1.89 -3.03 -11.15
N GLY A 14 1.61 -3.31 -9.88
CA GLY A 14 1.92 -4.58 -9.21
C GLY A 14 3.40 -4.74 -8.83
N LYS A 15 4.21 -3.69 -8.92
CA LYS A 15 5.62 -3.69 -8.48
C LYS A 15 5.77 -3.02 -7.11
N LEU A 16 6.92 -3.29 -6.49
CA LEU A 16 7.38 -2.61 -5.28
C LEU A 16 8.47 -1.60 -5.65
N LEU A 17 8.36 -0.39 -5.13
CA LEU A 17 9.43 0.61 -5.14
C LEU A 17 10.13 0.58 -3.80
N LEU A 18 11.46 0.47 -3.84
CA LEU A 18 12.32 0.50 -2.66
C LEU A 18 13.05 1.84 -2.63
N ALA A 19 12.83 2.62 -1.57
CA ALA A 19 13.58 3.84 -1.36
C ALA A 19 15.06 3.53 -1.08
N MET A 20 15.95 4.11 -1.87
CA MET A 20 17.38 3.97 -1.66
C MET A 20 17.84 4.75 -0.43
N PRO A 21 18.90 4.31 0.29
CA PRO A 21 19.39 5.00 1.50
C PRO A 21 19.78 6.46 1.28
N ALA A 22 20.19 6.83 0.07
CA ALA A 22 20.55 8.19 -0.30
C ALA A 22 19.33 9.07 -0.69
N MET A 23 18.10 8.57 -0.54
CA MET A 23 16.89 9.33 -0.84
C MET A 23 16.76 10.51 0.12
N GLY A 24 16.82 11.72 -0.44
CA GLY A 24 16.86 12.97 0.34
C GLY A 24 15.51 13.42 0.92
N ASP A 25 14.39 12.90 0.41
CA ASP A 25 13.07 13.23 0.94
C ASP A 25 12.74 12.36 2.17
N PRO A 26 12.58 12.94 3.36
CA PRO A 26 12.29 12.19 4.58
C PRO A 26 11.01 11.37 4.53
N ARG A 27 10.03 11.76 3.70
CA ARG A 27 8.73 11.06 3.57
C ARG A 27 8.90 9.65 3.01
N PHE A 28 9.97 9.40 2.27
CA PHE A 28 10.28 8.11 1.68
C PHE A 28 11.45 7.42 2.36
N HIS A 29 11.92 7.91 3.51
CA HIS A 29 13.07 7.33 4.20
C HIS A 29 12.78 5.85 4.54
N ARG A 30 13.53 4.94 3.89
CA ARG A 30 13.35 3.48 4.00
C ARG A 30 11.95 3.00 3.63
N ALA A 31 11.20 3.74 2.81
CA ALA A 31 9.87 3.36 2.39
C ALA A 31 9.87 2.19 1.39
N VAL A 32 8.90 1.30 1.55
CA VAL A 32 8.54 0.25 0.61
C VAL A 32 7.14 0.58 0.10
N ILE A 33 7.03 0.84 -1.20
CA ILE A 33 5.78 1.31 -1.81
C ILE A 33 5.28 0.27 -2.80
N PHE A 34 4.05 -0.21 -2.60
CA PHE A 34 3.37 -1.04 -3.59
C PHE A 34 2.61 -0.16 -4.58
N ILE A 35 2.81 -0.38 -5.88
CA ILE A 35 2.13 0.39 -6.93
C ILE A 35 0.84 -0.31 -7.34
N CYS A 36 -0.29 0.34 -7.04
CA CYS A 36 -1.62 -0.18 -7.33
C CYS A 36 -2.08 0.17 -8.75
N ALA A 37 -1.69 1.34 -9.24
CA ALA A 37 -2.00 1.80 -10.59
C ALA A 37 -0.84 2.67 -11.10
N HIS A 38 -0.47 2.50 -12.37
CA HIS A 38 0.50 3.33 -13.06
C HIS A 38 0.12 3.37 -14.54
N ASP A 39 -0.20 4.57 -15.02
CA ASP A 39 -0.51 4.86 -16.42
C ASP A 39 0.11 6.21 -16.83
N GLU A 40 -0.24 6.70 -18.01
CA GLU A 40 0.27 7.95 -18.59
C GLU A 40 -0.06 9.21 -17.75
N ASN A 41 -1.08 9.15 -16.88
CA ASN A 41 -1.46 10.26 -16.01
C ASN A 41 -0.69 10.26 -14.68
N GLY A 42 0.01 9.17 -14.36
CA GLY A 42 0.84 9.05 -13.16
C GLY A 42 0.72 7.69 -12.47
N ALA A 43 1.18 7.64 -11.22
CA ALA A 43 1.21 6.43 -10.42
C ALA A 43 0.58 6.64 -9.03
N MET A 44 -0.21 5.66 -8.60
CA MET A 44 -0.76 5.54 -7.25
C MET A 44 -0.15 4.34 -6.55
N GLY A 45 0.32 4.54 -5.33
CA GLY A 45 0.88 3.47 -4.51
C GLY A 45 0.64 3.66 -3.03
N LEU A 46 0.87 2.58 -2.27
CA LEU A 46 0.70 2.51 -0.83
C LEU A 46 2.02 2.18 -0.17
N VAL A 47 2.37 2.92 0.89
CA VAL A 47 3.50 2.60 1.75
C VAL A 47 3.10 1.45 2.66
N ILE A 48 3.79 0.31 2.58
CA ILE A 48 3.39 -0.92 3.29
C ILE A 48 4.20 -1.17 4.57
N ASN A 49 5.27 -0.41 4.81
CA ASN A 49 6.18 -0.62 5.95
C ASN A 49 6.20 0.53 6.95
N HIS A 50 5.18 1.40 6.94
CA HIS A 50 4.99 2.46 7.92
C HIS A 50 3.70 2.22 8.69
N ILE A 51 3.85 1.82 9.95
CA ILE A 51 2.71 1.71 10.87
C ILE A 51 2.35 3.11 11.35
N LEU A 52 1.06 3.45 11.31
CA LEU A 52 0.57 4.72 11.85
C LEU A 52 0.50 4.61 13.39
N PRO A 53 1.31 5.37 14.14
CA PRO A 53 1.30 5.31 15.59
C PRO A 53 -0.02 5.83 16.14
N GLY A 54 -0.59 5.12 17.12
CA GLY A 54 -1.88 5.48 17.73
C GLY A 54 -3.09 5.20 16.86
N PHE A 55 -2.91 4.54 15.71
CA PHE A 55 -4.01 4.15 14.83
C PHE A 55 -4.40 2.69 15.07
N GLU A 56 -5.67 2.46 15.41
CA GLU A 56 -6.24 1.13 15.54
C GLU A 56 -7.38 0.97 14.54
N PHE A 57 -7.34 -0.09 13.74
CA PHE A 57 -8.32 -0.32 12.68
C PHE A 57 -9.76 -0.37 13.22
N GLY A 58 -10.00 -1.01 14.38
CA GLY A 58 -11.33 -1.06 14.99
C GLY A 58 -11.87 0.32 15.41
N LYS A 59 -10.99 1.21 15.89
CA LYS A 59 -11.36 2.59 16.23
C LYS A 59 -11.76 3.38 14.98
N LEU A 60 -11.04 3.20 13.87
CA LEU A 60 -11.37 3.82 12.58
C LEU A 60 -12.75 3.38 12.08
N LEU A 61 -13.03 2.08 12.10
CA LEU A 61 -14.34 1.56 11.65
C LEU A 61 -15.48 2.17 12.47
N SER A 62 -15.30 2.28 13.79
CA SER A 62 -16.25 2.93 14.68
C SER A 62 -16.47 4.41 14.31
N GLN A 63 -15.40 5.15 13.99
CA GLN A 63 -15.48 6.55 13.56
C GLN A 63 -16.19 6.71 12.21
N LEU A 64 -16.06 5.74 11.31
CA LEU A 64 -16.72 5.74 10.00
C LEU A 64 -18.14 5.15 10.05
N ASN A 65 -18.62 4.74 11.23
CA ASN A 65 -19.90 4.09 11.44
C ASN A 65 -20.10 2.82 10.58
N ILE A 66 -19.02 2.03 10.44
CA ILE A 66 -19.01 0.77 9.69
C ILE A 66 -19.15 -0.38 10.68
N VAL A 67 -20.20 -1.19 10.52
CA VAL A 67 -20.35 -2.47 11.23
C VAL A 67 -19.56 -3.53 10.46
N SER A 68 -18.62 -4.20 11.13
CA SER A 68 -17.84 -5.28 10.54
C SER A 68 -18.05 -6.58 11.29
N ASP A 69 -18.41 -7.64 10.58
CA ASP A 69 -18.49 -9.01 11.13
C ASP A 69 -17.12 -9.74 11.07
N ILE A 70 -16.05 -9.01 10.75
CA ILE A 70 -14.70 -9.55 10.59
C ILE A 70 -14.02 -9.58 11.95
N GLU A 71 -13.79 -10.78 12.48
CA GLU A 71 -12.96 -10.97 13.68
C GLU A 71 -11.47 -10.77 13.33
N VAL A 72 -10.90 -9.65 13.78
CA VAL A 72 -9.47 -9.36 13.64
C VAL A 72 -8.73 -9.91 14.86
N ASP A 73 -8.03 -11.03 14.71
CA ASP A 73 -7.17 -11.59 15.77
C ASP A 73 -5.88 -10.75 15.91
N LEU A 74 -5.95 -9.73 16.76
CA LEU A 74 -4.85 -8.79 17.02
C LEU A 74 -3.71 -9.42 17.85
N LYS A 75 -3.86 -10.65 18.37
CA LYS A 75 -2.82 -11.30 19.19
C LYS A 75 -1.67 -11.92 18.37
N LYS A 76 -1.81 -12.00 17.04
CA LYS A 76 -0.78 -12.56 16.14
C LYS A 76 0.18 -11.53 15.54
N VAL A 77 0.03 -10.25 15.86
CA VAL A 77 0.78 -9.14 15.21
C VAL A 77 1.61 -8.34 16.23
N SER A 78 1.92 -8.90 17.40
CA SER A 78 2.87 -8.33 18.36
C SER A 78 4.07 -9.23 18.57
#